data_AF-A0AAP9A723-F1
#
_entry.id   AF-A0AAP9A723-F1
#
_cell.length_a   1.000
_cell.length_b   1.000
_cell.length_c   1.000
_cell.angle_alpha   90.00
_cell.angle_beta   90.00
_cell.angle_gamma   90.00
#
_symmetry.space_group_name_H-M   'P 1'
#
loop_
_entity.id
_entity.type
_entity.pdbx_description
1 polymer ?
#
loop_
_entity_poly.entity_id
_entity_poly.type
_entity_poly.pdbx_seq_one_letter_code
_entity_poly.pdbx_strand_id
1 'polypeptide(L)'
;MKRLVPRNEIESYELTKIESPYFAGLKVREFFRAPYALPGLSELLSECGLSPVCCSAEKDQRRVLDKLAAGEWLFVMDYPFLPLSRECRVKYGHLMGRRLYVGPGKWEKVSIDYDGIKNTAILAANRLVSAADEGRVFLSDGKDLANTTRVMTQRWVRHDSRDDQFTHRSVERRYGELRHIKQRYLEGDDNWQVGGKSWHWQPVTPDVAYEYKEAGR
;
A
#
# COMPACT_ATOMS: atom_id res chain seq x y z
N MET A 1 -20.77 -6.14 9.79
CA MET A 1 -21.88 -5.77 8.91
C MET A 1 -21.93 -6.73 7.72
N LYS A 2 -23.12 -7.03 7.17
CA LYS A 2 -23.31 -7.75 5.89
C LYS A 2 -24.36 -6.98 5.09
N ARG A 3 -24.05 -6.53 3.87
CA ARG A 3 -25.02 -5.86 2.98
C ARG A 3 -24.69 -6.08 1.52
N LEU A 4 -25.69 -5.94 0.67
CA LEU A 4 -25.54 -5.85 -0.78
C LEU A 4 -25.58 -4.38 -1.20
N VAL A 5 -24.72 -4.01 -2.14
CA VAL A 5 -24.68 -2.66 -2.70
C VAL A 5 -24.61 -2.70 -4.21
N PRO A 6 -25.23 -1.74 -4.89
CA PRO A 6 -25.05 -1.57 -6.32
C PRO A 6 -23.62 -1.11 -6.63
N ARG A 7 -23.11 -1.47 -7.81
CA ARG A 7 -21.72 -1.18 -8.23
C ARG A 7 -21.36 0.31 -8.18
N ASN A 8 -22.30 1.21 -8.44
CA ASN A 8 -22.08 2.66 -8.38
C ASN A 8 -21.64 3.13 -6.98
N GLU A 9 -22.01 2.42 -5.92
CA GLU A 9 -21.63 2.72 -4.54
C GLU A 9 -20.28 2.13 -4.13
N ILE A 10 -19.59 1.40 -5.02
CA ILE A 10 -18.30 0.76 -4.71
C ILE A 10 -17.29 1.76 -4.13
N GLU A 11 -17.39 3.03 -4.51
CA GLU A 11 -16.47 4.04 -4.05
C GLU A 11 -16.61 4.40 -2.57
N SER A 12 -17.77 4.18 -1.98
CA SER A 12 -18.00 4.40 -0.55
C SER A 12 -17.43 3.30 0.35
N TYR A 13 -16.96 2.19 -0.23
CA TYR A 13 -16.47 1.03 0.49
C TYR A 13 -14.99 0.76 0.23
N GLU A 14 -14.30 0.28 1.27
CA GLU A 14 -12.96 -0.28 1.14
C GLU A 14 -13.02 -1.62 0.41
N LEU A 15 -12.14 -1.80 -0.58
CA LEU A 15 -12.09 -3.05 -1.35
C LEU A 15 -11.83 -4.30 -0.49
N THR A 16 -11.16 -4.12 0.66
CA THR A 16 -10.90 -5.18 1.65
C THR A 16 -12.15 -5.67 2.37
N LYS A 17 -13.25 -4.90 2.35
CA LYS A 17 -14.54 -5.25 2.93
C LYS A 17 -15.53 -5.78 1.89
N ILE A 18 -15.13 -5.89 0.63
CA ILE A 18 -15.98 -6.40 -0.44
C ILE A 18 -15.54 -7.84 -0.71
N GLU A 19 -16.46 -8.79 -0.61
CA GLU A 19 -16.20 -10.18 -1.02
C GLU A 19 -16.02 -10.25 -2.53
N SER A 20 -15.11 -11.12 -2.98
CA SER A 20 -14.98 -11.42 -4.40
C SER A 20 -16.33 -11.82 -5.01
N PRO A 21 -16.74 -11.24 -6.16
CA PRO A 21 -18.00 -11.58 -6.81
C PRO A 21 -18.18 -13.08 -7.08
N TYR A 22 -17.07 -13.81 -7.22
CA TYR A 22 -17.06 -15.27 -7.34
C TYR A 22 -17.59 -15.98 -6.08
N PHE A 23 -17.15 -15.55 -4.90
CA PHE A 23 -17.55 -16.15 -3.62
C PHE A 23 -18.83 -15.52 -3.04
N ALA A 24 -19.14 -14.29 -3.41
CA ALA A 24 -20.33 -13.57 -2.96
C ALA A 24 -21.61 -14.37 -3.24
N GLY A 25 -21.72 -14.99 -4.42
CA GLY A 25 -22.89 -15.79 -4.80
C GLY A 25 -23.17 -16.94 -3.83
N LEU A 26 -22.14 -17.68 -3.39
CA LEU A 26 -22.31 -18.78 -2.44
C LEU A 26 -22.89 -18.31 -1.10
N LYS A 27 -22.41 -17.17 -0.60
CA LYS A 27 -22.89 -16.58 0.66
C LYS A 27 -24.29 -15.99 0.53
N VAL A 28 -24.60 -15.31 -0.57
CA VAL A 28 -25.91 -14.70 -0.79
C VAL A 28 -27.01 -15.75 -0.93
N ARG A 29 -26.69 -16.97 -1.43
CA ARG A 29 -27.67 -18.06 -1.53
C ARG A 29 -28.34 -18.42 -0.20
N GLU A 30 -27.62 -18.27 0.91
CA GLU A 30 -28.14 -18.55 2.26
C GLU A 30 -29.30 -17.60 2.62
N PHE A 31 -29.31 -16.38 2.05
CA PHE A 31 -30.27 -15.34 2.35
C PHE A 31 -31.53 -15.38 1.49
N PHE A 32 -31.61 -16.22 0.45
CA PHE A 32 -32.86 -16.37 -0.33
C PHE A 32 -34.03 -16.90 0.49
N ARG A 33 -33.76 -17.65 1.58
CA ARG A 33 -34.80 -18.11 2.52
C ARG A 33 -35.37 -16.98 3.38
N ALA A 34 -34.59 -15.93 3.60
CA ALA A 34 -34.97 -14.78 4.41
C ALA A 34 -34.42 -13.48 3.79
N PRO A 35 -35.02 -12.97 2.69
CA PRO A 35 -34.44 -11.86 1.92
C PRO A 35 -34.25 -10.57 2.73
N TYR A 36 -35.10 -10.34 3.74
CA TYR A 36 -35.03 -9.18 4.62
C TYR A 36 -33.88 -9.24 5.64
N ALA A 37 -33.25 -10.41 5.83
CA ALA A 37 -32.10 -10.55 6.72
C ALA A 37 -30.81 -9.97 6.12
N LEU A 38 -30.78 -9.71 4.80
CA LEU A 38 -29.66 -9.10 4.11
C LEU A 38 -30.07 -7.74 3.52
N PRO A 39 -29.66 -6.62 4.13
CA PRO A 39 -29.88 -5.29 3.56
C PRO A 39 -29.37 -5.20 2.12
N GLY A 40 -30.19 -4.61 1.23
CA GLY A 40 -29.91 -4.48 -0.21
C GLY A 40 -30.36 -5.68 -1.07
N LEU A 41 -30.69 -6.83 -0.47
CA LEU A 41 -31.16 -7.99 -1.26
C LEU A 41 -32.55 -7.73 -1.86
N SER A 42 -33.47 -7.11 -1.14
CA SER A 42 -34.79 -6.74 -1.66
C SER A 42 -34.71 -5.78 -2.85
N GLU A 43 -33.75 -4.85 -2.83
CA GLU A 43 -33.51 -3.91 -3.92
C GLU A 43 -32.98 -4.64 -5.16
N LEU A 44 -31.98 -5.52 -4.99
CA LEU A 44 -31.48 -6.38 -6.05
C LEU A 44 -32.57 -7.27 -6.65
N LEU A 45 -33.44 -7.83 -5.82
CA LEU A 45 -34.59 -8.62 -6.27
C LEU A 45 -35.55 -7.77 -7.10
N SER A 46 -35.87 -6.55 -6.64
CA SER A 46 -36.74 -5.63 -7.37
C SER A 46 -36.14 -5.23 -8.74
N GLU A 47 -34.82 -5.04 -8.82
CA GLU A 47 -34.12 -4.73 -10.07
C GLU A 47 -34.11 -5.93 -11.05
N CYS A 48 -34.20 -7.14 -10.52
CA CYS A 48 -34.41 -8.35 -11.32
C CYS A 48 -35.89 -8.57 -11.70
N GLY A 49 -36.81 -7.70 -11.27
CA GLY A 49 -38.25 -7.86 -11.47
C GLY A 49 -38.86 -8.97 -10.63
N LEU A 50 -38.24 -9.30 -9.49
CA LEU A 50 -38.64 -10.41 -8.61
C LEU A 50 -39.28 -9.88 -7.33
N SER A 51 -40.29 -10.58 -6.84
CA SER A 51 -40.89 -10.31 -5.54
C SER A 51 -40.07 -10.98 -4.42
N PRO A 52 -39.70 -10.25 -3.34
CA PRO A 52 -39.03 -10.81 -2.17
C PRO A 52 -39.80 -11.95 -1.48
N VAL A 53 -41.10 -12.07 -1.74
CA VAL A 53 -41.97 -13.09 -1.15
C VAL A 53 -41.93 -14.41 -1.94
N CYS A 54 -41.46 -14.40 -3.20
CA CYS A 54 -41.59 -15.53 -4.12
C CYS A 54 -40.26 -16.03 -4.75
N CYS A 55 -39.08 -15.65 -4.21
CA CYS A 55 -37.76 -16.01 -4.76
C CYS A 55 -37.31 -17.48 -4.54
N SER A 56 -38.25 -18.43 -4.62
CA SER A 56 -37.97 -19.86 -4.42
C SER A 56 -37.61 -20.60 -5.71
N ALA A 57 -37.90 -20.03 -6.89
CA ALA A 57 -37.58 -20.70 -8.15
C ALA A 57 -36.08 -20.62 -8.44
N GLU A 58 -35.47 -21.75 -8.82
CA GLU A 58 -34.04 -21.85 -9.11
C GLU A 58 -33.60 -20.90 -10.23
N LYS A 59 -34.47 -20.67 -11.22
CA LYS A 59 -34.26 -19.73 -12.31
C LYS A 59 -34.12 -18.28 -11.82
N ASP A 60 -34.92 -17.90 -10.83
CA ASP A 60 -34.91 -16.54 -10.28
C ASP A 60 -33.66 -16.31 -9.44
N GLN A 61 -33.25 -17.32 -8.66
CA GLN A 61 -31.99 -17.30 -7.92
C GLN A 61 -30.79 -17.18 -8.86
N ARG A 62 -30.76 -17.94 -9.96
CA ARG A 62 -29.69 -17.84 -10.96
C ARG A 62 -29.56 -16.42 -11.52
N ARG A 63 -30.67 -15.76 -11.88
CA ARG A 63 -30.64 -14.39 -12.41
C ARG A 63 -29.99 -13.39 -11.45
N VAL A 64 -30.27 -13.53 -10.15
CA VAL A 64 -29.67 -12.70 -9.09
C VAL A 64 -28.18 -13.01 -8.93
N LEU A 65 -27.83 -14.29 -8.93
CA LEU A 65 -26.44 -14.74 -8.83
C LEU A 65 -25.61 -14.33 -10.04
N ASP A 66 -26.19 -14.27 -11.23
CA ASP A 66 -25.52 -13.81 -12.45
C ASP A 66 -25.14 -12.32 -12.34
N LYS A 67 -26.01 -11.48 -11.79
CA LYS A 67 -25.70 -10.06 -11.51
C LYS A 67 -24.56 -9.91 -10.50
N LEU A 68 -24.56 -10.73 -9.45
CA LEU A 68 -23.45 -10.76 -8.49
C LEU A 68 -22.17 -11.23 -9.16
N ALA A 69 -22.21 -12.32 -9.94
CA ALA A 69 -21.04 -12.87 -10.62
C ALA A 69 -20.45 -11.91 -11.66
N ALA A 70 -21.28 -11.08 -12.28
CA ALA A 70 -20.89 -9.99 -13.18
C ALA A 70 -20.29 -8.78 -12.44
N GLY A 71 -20.50 -8.66 -11.12
CA GLY A 71 -20.04 -7.52 -10.32
C GLY A 71 -20.91 -6.27 -10.47
N GLU A 72 -22.16 -6.42 -10.92
CA GLU A 72 -23.16 -5.33 -10.92
C GLU A 72 -23.62 -5.00 -9.51
N TRP A 73 -23.63 -6.01 -8.64
CA TRP A 73 -23.91 -5.90 -7.23
C TRP A 73 -22.77 -6.52 -6.43
N LEU A 74 -22.45 -5.91 -5.30
CA LEU A 74 -21.28 -6.24 -4.49
C LEU A 74 -21.72 -6.61 -3.08
N PHE A 75 -21.12 -7.66 -2.53
CA PHE A 75 -21.39 -8.12 -1.18
C PHE A 75 -20.34 -7.56 -0.22
N VAL A 76 -20.78 -6.62 0.63
CA VAL A 76 -19.93 -5.95 1.61
C VAL A 76 -20.04 -6.67 2.94
N MET A 77 -18.91 -7.04 3.52
CA MET A 77 -18.81 -7.65 4.83
C MET A 77 -17.49 -7.33 5.53
N ASP A 78 -17.49 -7.35 6.86
CA ASP A 78 -16.29 -7.00 7.64
C ASP A 78 -15.15 -8.00 7.44
N TYR A 79 -15.49 -9.28 7.24
CA TYR A 79 -14.53 -10.39 7.14
C TYR A 79 -14.84 -11.25 5.90
N PRO A 80 -14.49 -10.77 4.69
CA PRO A 80 -14.63 -11.58 3.49
C PRO A 80 -13.65 -12.75 3.52
N PHE A 81 -14.03 -13.84 2.85
CA PHE A 81 -13.15 -15.00 2.69
C PHE A 81 -12.03 -14.67 1.71
N LEU A 82 -12.40 -14.09 0.56
CA LEU A 82 -11.48 -13.55 -0.41
C LEU A 82 -11.90 -12.09 -0.71
N PRO A 83 -11.26 -11.09 -0.08
CA PRO A 83 -11.57 -9.70 -0.38
C PRO A 83 -11.33 -9.39 -1.86
N LEU A 84 -12.00 -8.36 -2.37
CA LEU A 84 -11.83 -7.84 -3.72
C LEU A 84 -10.44 -7.20 -3.85
N SER A 85 -9.43 -8.04 -4.03
CA SER A 85 -8.01 -7.70 -3.97
C SER A 85 -7.33 -7.87 -5.33
N ARG A 86 -6.01 -7.64 -5.39
CA ARG A 86 -5.21 -7.82 -6.61
C ARG A 86 -5.32 -9.23 -7.20
N GLU A 87 -5.58 -10.25 -6.41
CA GLU A 87 -5.77 -11.62 -6.89
C GLU A 87 -7.00 -11.73 -7.79
N CYS A 88 -8.03 -10.93 -7.49
CA CYS A 88 -9.24 -10.82 -8.29
C CYS A 88 -9.04 -9.96 -9.56
N ARG A 89 -7.86 -9.36 -9.80
CA ARG A 89 -7.63 -8.41 -10.91
C ARG A 89 -7.91 -9.00 -12.29
N VAL A 90 -7.63 -10.29 -12.49
CA VAL A 90 -7.77 -10.93 -13.81
C VAL A 90 -9.20 -10.84 -14.32
N LYS A 91 -10.19 -11.10 -13.46
CA LYS A 91 -11.62 -11.10 -13.82
C LYS A 91 -12.34 -9.83 -13.40
N TYR A 92 -11.96 -9.27 -12.25
CA TYR A 92 -12.67 -8.18 -11.56
C TYR A 92 -11.86 -6.88 -11.47
N GLY A 93 -10.76 -6.75 -12.22
CA GLY A 93 -9.93 -5.54 -12.20
C GLY A 93 -10.68 -4.27 -12.60
N HIS A 94 -11.71 -4.39 -13.44
CA HIS A 94 -12.58 -3.28 -13.84
C HIS A 94 -13.42 -2.70 -12.69
N LEU A 95 -13.69 -3.49 -11.64
CA LEU A 95 -14.39 -3.02 -10.43
C LEU A 95 -13.46 -2.18 -9.57
N MET A 96 -12.19 -2.56 -9.49
CA MET A 96 -11.23 -1.90 -8.61
C MET A 96 -10.68 -0.60 -9.20
N GLY A 97 -10.77 -0.42 -10.52
CA GLY A 97 -10.43 0.82 -11.22
C GLY A 97 -9.07 1.39 -10.83
N ARG A 98 -9.04 2.69 -10.48
CA ARG A 98 -7.82 3.41 -10.10
C ARG A 98 -7.21 2.92 -8.78
N ARG A 99 -8.03 2.35 -7.88
CA ARG A 99 -7.62 1.89 -6.53
C ARG A 99 -6.68 0.69 -6.56
N LEU A 100 -6.57 -0.01 -7.69
CA LEU A 100 -5.54 -1.03 -7.90
C LEU A 100 -4.14 -0.41 -7.94
N TYR A 101 -4.03 0.79 -8.51
CA TYR A 101 -2.76 1.38 -8.89
C TYR A 101 -2.42 2.61 -8.08
N VAL A 102 -3.39 3.26 -7.44
CA VAL A 102 -3.21 4.46 -6.62
C VAL A 102 -3.91 4.27 -5.28
N GLY A 103 -3.25 4.68 -4.20
CA GLY A 103 -3.86 4.68 -2.87
C GLY A 103 -2.87 4.96 -1.75
N PRO A 104 -3.34 4.90 -0.49
CA PRO A 104 -2.53 5.13 0.69
C PRO A 104 -1.46 4.04 0.85
N GLY A 105 -0.32 4.41 1.43
CA GLY A 105 0.83 3.55 1.52
C GLY A 105 2.00 4.14 2.30
N LYS A 106 3.14 3.44 2.20
CA LYS A 106 4.41 3.80 2.81
C LYS A 106 5.54 3.67 1.79
N TRP A 107 6.58 4.46 1.98
CA TRP A 107 7.84 4.29 1.28
C TRP A 107 8.65 3.19 1.93
N GLU A 108 9.04 2.22 1.13
CA GLU A 108 9.90 1.11 1.55
C GLU A 108 11.19 1.14 0.74
N LYS A 109 12.32 0.99 1.42
CA LYS A 109 13.64 0.89 0.80
C LYS A 109 13.73 -0.32 -0.13
N VAL A 110 14.19 -0.06 -1.35
CA VAL A 110 14.43 -1.10 -2.35
C VAL A 110 15.92 -1.32 -2.56
N SER A 111 16.69 -0.25 -2.75
CA SER A 111 18.12 -0.34 -3.03
C SER A 111 18.88 0.87 -2.49
N ILE A 112 20.20 0.68 -2.40
CA ILE A 112 21.16 1.75 -2.18
C ILE A 112 22.22 1.60 -3.27
N ASP A 113 22.36 2.63 -4.09
CA ASP A 113 23.33 2.69 -5.17
C ASP A 113 24.47 3.65 -4.78
N TYR A 114 25.70 3.15 -4.78
CA TYR A 114 26.89 3.95 -4.51
C TYR A 114 27.52 4.42 -5.82
N ASP A 115 27.92 5.69 -5.90
CA ASP A 115 28.63 6.22 -7.07
C ASP A 115 30.09 5.73 -7.05
N GLY A 116 30.34 4.54 -7.58
CA GLY A 116 31.63 3.87 -7.46
C GLY A 116 32.81 4.69 -7.99
N ILE A 117 32.64 5.38 -9.12
CA ILE A 117 33.71 6.18 -9.73
C ILE A 117 33.99 7.42 -8.88
N LYS A 118 32.96 8.21 -8.52
CA LYS A 118 33.17 9.41 -7.70
C LYS A 118 33.64 9.07 -6.30
N ASN A 119 33.08 8.03 -5.69
CA ASN A 119 33.46 7.63 -4.33
C ASN A 119 34.90 7.12 -4.30
N THR A 120 35.39 6.43 -5.33
CA THR A 120 36.80 5.99 -5.37
C THR A 120 37.76 7.17 -5.38
N ALA A 121 37.47 8.21 -6.18
CA ALA A 121 38.29 9.43 -6.20
C ALA A 121 38.25 10.18 -4.87
N ILE A 122 37.07 10.28 -4.25
CA ILE A 122 36.89 10.89 -2.93
C ILE A 122 37.65 10.13 -1.84
N LEU A 123 37.58 8.79 -1.86
CA LEU A 123 38.31 7.93 -0.92
C LEU A 123 39.83 8.12 -1.03
N ALA A 124 40.36 8.23 -2.26
CA ALA A 124 41.78 8.49 -2.48
C ALA A 124 42.19 9.87 -1.94
N ALA A 125 41.37 10.90 -2.19
CA ALA A 125 41.62 12.25 -1.67
C ALA A 125 41.57 12.29 -0.13
N ASN A 126 40.56 11.68 0.49
CA ASN A 126 40.43 11.63 1.94
C ASN A 126 41.59 10.88 2.57
N ARG A 127 42.06 9.78 1.95
CA ARG A 127 43.25 9.05 2.41
C ARG A 127 44.51 9.92 2.40
N LEU A 128 44.72 10.74 1.38
CA LEU A 128 45.89 11.61 1.31
C LEU A 128 45.91 12.64 2.44
N VAL A 129 44.73 13.12 2.84
CA VAL A 129 44.57 14.08 3.96
C VAL A 129 44.67 13.36 5.31
N SER A 130 44.07 12.17 5.46
CA SER A 130 44.03 11.42 6.71
C SER A 130 45.31 10.62 6.99
N ALA A 131 46.12 10.31 5.98
CA ALA A 131 47.41 9.63 6.14
C ALA A 131 48.50 10.49 6.81
N ALA A 132 48.25 11.80 6.99
CA ALA A 132 49.08 12.66 7.83
C ALA A 132 48.95 12.30 9.33
N ASP A 133 47.88 11.59 9.72
CA ASP A 133 47.74 10.98 11.05
C ASP A 133 48.43 9.59 11.01
N GLU A 134 49.67 9.51 11.48
CA GLU A 134 50.48 8.29 11.46
C GLU A 134 49.79 7.10 12.16
N GLY A 135 49.80 5.92 11.51
CA GLY A 135 49.36 4.65 12.11
C GLY A 135 47.90 4.23 11.87
N ARG A 136 47.12 5.00 11.11
CA ARG A 136 45.68 4.74 10.91
C ARG A 136 45.38 3.68 9.82
N VAL A 137 44.45 2.77 10.12
CA VAL A 137 43.92 1.78 9.14
C VAL A 137 42.93 2.45 8.19
N PHE A 138 43.09 2.28 6.89
CA PHE A 138 42.17 2.82 5.88
C PHE A 138 40.74 2.28 6.08
N LEU A 139 39.73 3.17 6.02
CA LEU A 139 38.30 2.91 6.30
C LEU A 139 37.94 2.70 7.79
N SER A 140 38.86 2.95 8.71
CA SER A 140 38.59 2.78 10.16
C SER A 140 37.83 3.94 10.81
N ASP A 141 37.78 5.11 10.16
CA ASP A 141 37.05 6.27 10.66
C ASP A 141 36.28 6.97 9.52
N GLY A 142 35.12 7.53 9.87
CA GLY A 142 34.18 8.16 8.95
C GLY A 142 34.78 9.30 8.12
N LYS A 143 35.88 9.92 8.58
CA LYS A 143 36.66 10.87 7.77
C LYS A 143 37.14 10.30 6.43
N ASP A 144 37.44 9.00 6.34
CA ASP A 144 37.87 8.39 5.08
C ASP A 144 36.71 8.34 4.08
N LEU A 145 35.48 8.23 4.57
CA LEU A 145 34.26 8.19 3.78
C LEU A 145 33.64 9.58 3.58
N ALA A 146 34.25 10.63 4.12
CA ALA A 146 33.72 11.99 4.06
C ALA A 146 33.38 12.38 2.63
N ASN A 147 32.23 13.03 2.44
CA ASN A 147 31.75 13.50 1.14
C ASN A 147 31.40 12.42 0.12
N THR A 148 31.53 11.13 0.43
CA THR A 148 31.02 10.06 -0.44
C THR A 148 29.52 10.21 -0.63
N THR A 149 29.04 9.76 -1.79
CA THR A 149 27.65 9.91 -2.21
C THR A 149 26.99 8.56 -2.47
N ARG A 150 25.72 8.46 -2.12
CA ARG A 150 24.87 7.33 -2.47
C ARG A 150 23.47 7.80 -2.83
N VAL A 151 22.74 6.98 -3.57
CA VAL A 151 21.33 7.20 -3.87
C VAL A 151 20.54 6.09 -3.20
N MET A 152 19.67 6.48 -2.26
CA MET A 152 18.72 5.55 -1.65
C MET A 152 17.41 5.59 -2.44
N THR A 153 17.03 4.44 -2.97
CA THR A 153 15.80 4.27 -3.75
C THR A 153 14.73 3.66 -2.86
N GLN A 154 13.58 4.33 -2.78
CA GLN A 154 12.40 3.83 -2.08
C GLN A 154 11.23 3.68 -3.04
N ARG A 155 10.34 2.74 -2.74
CA ARG A 155 9.14 2.43 -3.51
C ARG A 155 7.89 2.65 -2.69
N TRP A 156 6.84 3.19 -3.30
CA TRP A 156 5.53 3.31 -2.69
C TRP A 156 4.82 1.96 -2.66
N VAL A 157 4.55 1.45 -1.45
CA VAL A 157 3.92 0.16 -1.19
C VAL A 157 2.66 0.35 -0.37
N ARG A 158 1.69 -0.55 -0.54
CA ARG A 158 0.46 -0.56 0.27
C ARG A 158 0.78 -0.74 1.74
N HIS A 159 -0.08 -0.15 2.57
CA HIS A 159 -0.14 -0.47 3.99
C HIS A 159 -0.45 -1.96 4.20
N ASP A 160 0.20 -2.53 5.21
CA ASP A 160 -0.15 -3.84 5.76
C ASP A 160 -1.13 -3.67 6.92
N SER A 161 -1.60 -4.79 7.49
CA SER A 161 -2.59 -4.76 8.58
C SER A 161 -2.11 -4.05 9.86
N ARG A 162 -0.80 -3.83 10.02
CA ARG A 162 -0.26 -3.09 11.18
C ARG A 162 -0.35 -1.59 10.97
N ASP A 163 -0.54 -1.15 9.74
CA ASP A 163 -0.54 0.25 9.35
C ASP A 163 -1.96 0.84 9.18
N ASP A 164 -3.00 0.07 9.49
CA ASP A 164 -4.40 0.48 9.27
C ASP A 164 -4.71 1.85 9.89
N GLN A 165 -4.10 2.15 11.05
CA GLN A 165 -4.22 3.43 11.74
C GLN A 165 -3.70 4.66 10.97
N PHE A 166 -2.89 4.44 9.94
CA PHE A 166 -2.28 5.49 9.12
C PHE A 166 -3.01 5.71 7.80
N THR A 167 -3.84 4.75 7.36
CA THR A 167 -4.52 4.77 6.06
C THR A 167 -5.30 6.05 5.80
N HIS A 168 -6.04 6.56 6.80
CA HIS A 168 -6.87 7.77 6.63
C HIS A 168 -6.06 9.06 6.44
N ARG A 169 -4.85 9.11 6.99
CA ARG A 169 -3.96 10.29 7.00
C ARG A 169 -2.86 10.18 5.94
N SER A 170 -2.66 9.01 5.35
CA SER A 170 -1.64 8.75 4.32
C SER A 170 -1.99 9.43 2.99
N VAL A 171 -0.98 9.95 2.30
CA VAL A 171 -1.12 10.49 0.92
C VAL A 171 -1.48 9.35 -0.04
N GLU A 172 -2.25 9.64 -1.07
CA GLU A 172 -2.50 8.68 -2.14
C GLU A 172 -1.49 8.85 -3.27
N ARG A 173 -0.66 7.82 -3.49
CA ARG A 173 0.31 7.77 -4.60
C ARG A 173 0.16 6.52 -5.43
N ARG A 174 0.83 6.49 -6.58
CA ARG A 174 0.81 5.32 -7.45
C ARG A 174 1.66 4.22 -6.81
N TYR A 175 1.09 3.04 -6.59
CA TYR A 175 1.85 1.89 -6.11
C TYR A 175 2.95 1.52 -7.11
N GLY A 176 4.16 1.34 -6.60
CA GLY A 176 5.36 1.13 -7.41
C GLY A 176 6.07 2.41 -7.85
N GLU A 177 5.54 3.60 -7.52
CA GLU A 177 6.28 4.86 -7.69
C GLU A 177 7.61 4.79 -6.95
N LEU A 178 8.68 5.25 -7.60
CA LEU A 178 10.03 5.24 -7.06
C LEU A 178 10.45 6.67 -6.75
N ARG A 179 11.05 6.88 -5.57
CA ARG A 179 11.75 8.12 -5.23
C ARG A 179 13.21 7.84 -4.97
N HIS A 180 14.05 8.77 -5.44
CA HIS A 180 15.50 8.69 -5.34
C HIS A 180 15.97 9.79 -4.41
N ILE A 181 16.61 9.41 -3.30
CA ILE A 181 17.10 10.34 -2.30
C ILE A 181 18.62 10.32 -2.36
N LYS A 182 19.20 11.42 -2.83
CA LYS A 182 20.66 11.61 -2.81
C LYS A 182 21.09 11.85 -1.37
N GLN A 183 22.03 11.04 -0.91
CA GLN A 183 22.63 11.14 0.41
C GLN A 183 24.13 11.36 0.30
N ARG A 184 24.67 12.15 1.22
CA ARG A 184 26.10 12.40 1.36
C ARG A 184 26.55 11.98 2.75
N TYR A 185 27.71 11.34 2.84
CA TYR A 185 28.27 10.95 4.12
C TYR A 185 28.99 12.15 4.74
N LEU A 186 28.43 12.66 5.84
CA LEU A 186 28.85 13.89 6.49
C LEU A 186 28.92 13.69 7.99
N GLU A 187 29.77 14.47 8.63
CA GLU A 187 29.77 14.62 10.08
C GLU A 187 28.55 15.48 10.46
N GLY A 188 27.80 15.03 11.45
CA GLY A 188 26.69 15.78 12.02
C GLY A 188 26.70 15.66 13.53
N ASP A 189 25.94 16.55 14.17
CA ASP A 189 25.79 16.54 15.62
C ASP A 189 25.07 15.26 16.08
N ASP A 190 25.62 14.62 17.10
CA ASP A 190 25.09 13.39 17.68
C ASP A 190 25.26 13.45 19.20
N ASN A 191 24.17 13.81 19.88
CA ASN A 191 24.13 13.97 21.32
C ASN A 191 24.34 12.65 22.09
N TRP A 192 24.40 11.51 21.41
CA TRP A 192 24.61 10.19 22.03
C TRP A 192 26.07 9.75 21.95
N GLN A 193 26.91 10.44 21.17
CA GLN A 193 28.35 10.21 21.13
C GLN A 193 29.07 11.06 22.19
N VAL A 194 30.10 10.49 22.83
CA VAL A 194 30.93 11.18 23.84
C VAL A 194 31.59 12.46 23.26
N GLY A 195 31.85 12.48 21.95
CA GLY A 195 32.38 13.65 21.23
C GLY A 195 31.33 14.60 20.66
N GLY A 196 30.03 14.34 20.85
CA GLY A 196 28.92 15.15 20.35
C GLY A 196 28.74 15.14 18.83
N LYS A 197 29.52 14.35 18.09
CA LYS A 197 29.50 14.28 16.63
C LYS A 197 29.61 12.83 16.14
N SER A 198 28.93 12.53 15.04
CA SER A 198 29.03 11.24 14.36
C SER A 198 28.93 11.38 12.85
N TRP A 199 29.51 10.41 12.14
CA TRP A 199 29.46 10.35 10.69
C TRP A 199 28.29 9.49 10.22
N HIS A 200 27.40 10.08 9.41
CA HIS A 200 26.23 9.38 8.90
C HIS A 200 25.77 9.95 7.57
N TRP A 201 24.86 9.22 6.92
CA TRP A 201 24.31 9.62 5.62
C TRP A 201 23.22 10.68 5.81
N GLN A 202 23.40 11.84 5.18
CA GLN A 202 22.48 12.97 5.26
C GLN A 202 21.81 13.23 3.90
N PRO A 203 20.48 13.47 3.83
CA PRO A 203 19.56 13.44 4.97
C PRO A 203 19.38 12.00 5.51
N VAL A 204 19.16 11.89 6.82
CA VAL A 204 18.90 10.61 7.47
C VAL A 204 17.51 10.13 7.04
N THR A 205 17.48 9.06 6.26
CA THR A 205 16.23 8.49 5.75
C THR A 205 16.03 7.10 6.34
N PRO A 206 14.89 6.83 6.99
CA PRO A 206 14.58 5.49 7.51
C PRO A 206 14.27 4.52 6.36
N ASP A 207 14.44 3.22 6.62
CA ASP A 207 14.11 2.17 5.65
C ASP A 207 12.62 2.16 5.28
N VAL A 208 11.76 2.53 6.24
CA VAL A 208 10.32 2.72 6.06
C VAL A 208 9.95 4.16 6.42
N ALA A 209 9.25 4.87 5.52
CA ALA A 209 8.79 6.24 5.76
C ALA A 209 7.30 6.40 5.40
N TYR A 210 6.56 7.13 6.24
CA TYR A 210 5.15 7.44 6.02
C TYR A 210 5.03 8.88 5.48
N GLU A 211 4.21 9.06 4.44
CA GLU A 211 3.82 10.40 3.98
C GLU A 211 2.37 10.65 4.35
N TYR A 212 2.12 11.77 5.03
CA TYR A 212 0.79 12.18 5.46
C TYR A 212 0.27 13.34 4.60
N LYS A 213 -1.04 13.39 4.40
CA LYS A 213 -1.72 14.53 3.77
C LYS A 213 -1.37 15.78 4.58
N GLU A 214 -0.97 16.86 3.91
CA GLU A 214 -0.78 18.13 4.59
C GLU A 214 -2.10 18.49 5.28
N ALA A 215 -2.07 18.57 6.62
CA ALA A 215 -3.18 19.15 7.35
C ALA A 215 -3.23 20.61 6.92
N GLY A 216 -4.29 20.99 6.21
CA GLY A 216 -4.48 22.36 5.73
C GLY A 216 -4.16 23.34 6.85
N ARG A 217 -3.21 24.23 6.57
CA ARG A 217 -3.10 25.51 7.27
C ARG A 217 -4.26 26.40 6.84
#